data_AF-A0A941E8L4-F1
#
_entry.id   AF-A0A941E8L4-F1
#
_cell.length_a   1.000
_cell.length_b   1.000
_cell.length_c   1.000
_cell.angle_alpha   90.00
_cell.angle_beta   90.00
_cell.angle_gamma   90.00
#
_symmetry.space_group_name_H-M   'P 1'
#
loop_
_entity.id
_entity.type
_entity.pdbx_description
1 polymer ?
#
loop_
_entity_poly.entity_id
_entity_poly.type
_entity_poly.pdbx_seq_one_letter_code
_entity_poly.pdbx_strand_id
1 'polypeptide(L)' 'MAARSDVTDRDAAREVLLQLCLEHPGITQVWADQGYSGELVAWAKDTLGLLLRISKKPPGQVGFKADREC' A
#
# COMPACT_ATOMS: atom_id res chain seq x y z
N MET A 1 -27.90 8.33 9.35
CA MET A 1 -27.03 9.04 8.39
C MET A 1 -25.73 8.26 8.31
N ALA A 2 -25.61 7.33 7.36
CA ALA A 2 -24.43 6.46 7.24
C ALA A 2 -23.25 7.31 6.78
N ALA A 3 -22.18 7.35 7.56
CA ALA A 3 -20.92 7.94 7.13
C ALA A 3 -20.50 7.20 5.85
N ARG A 4 -20.37 7.94 4.76
CA ARG A 4 -19.87 7.42 3.50
C ARG A 4 -18.41 6.99 3.70
N SER A 5 -18.18 5.74 4.07
CA SER A 5 -16.89 5.06 3.91
C SER A 5 -16.70 4.72 2.43
N ASP A 6 -16.86 5.72 1.55
CA ASP A 6 -16.88 5.58 0.09
C ASP A 6 -15.61 6.15 -0.56
N VAL A 7 -14.71 6.76 0.21
CA VAL A 7 -13.30 6.80 -0.18
C VAL A 7 -12.77 5.41 0.10
N THR A 8 -12.73 4.58 -0.94
CA THR A 8 -12.10 3.27 -0.84
C THR A 8 -10.63 3.52 -0.48
N ASP A 9 -10.08 2.74 0.44
CA ASP A 9 -8.67 2.72 0.85
C ASP A 9 -7.67 2.84 -0.33
N ARG A 10 -8.09 2.39 -1.51
CA ARG A 10 -7.35 2.47 -2.77
C ARG A 10 -7.14 3.91 -3.25
N ASP A 11 -8.15 4.78 -3.21
CA ASP A 11 -8.02 6.16 -3.66
C ASP A 11 -7.14 6.97 -2.69
N ALA A 12 -7.32 6.77 -1.39
CA ALA A 12 -6.42 7.36 -0.39
C ALA A 12 -4.97 6.86 -0.56
N ALA A 13 -4.75 5.58 -0.84
CA ALA A 13 -3.43 5.03 -1.07
C ALA A 13 -2.77 5.58 -2.36
N ARG A 14 -3.54 5.89 -3.41
CA ARG A 14 -3.01 6.52 -4.63
C ARG A 14 -2.45 7.90 -4.34
N GLU A 15 -3.20 8.73 -3.61
CA GLU A 15 -2.78 10.09 -3.25
C GLU A 15 -1.51 10.08 -2.39
N VAL A 16 -1.44 9.18 -1.40
CA VAL A 16 -0.25 9.03 -0.54
C VAL A 16 0.96 8.56 -1.34
N LEU A 17 0.80 7.60 -2.25
CA LEU A 17 1.89 7.12 -3.11
C LEU A 17 2.37 8.20 -4.09
N LEU A 18 1.45 8.98 -4.65
CA LEU A 18 1.79 10.11 -5.52
C LEU A 18 2.60 11.15 -4.77
N GLN A 19 2.12 11.56 -3.59
CA GLN A 19 2.81 12.54 -2.76
C GLN A 19 4.20 12.04 -2.34
N LEU A 20 4.32 10.76 -1.96
CA LEU A 20 5.60 10.14 -1.66
C LEU A 20 6.58 10.22 -2.84
N CYS A 21 6.10 9.98 -4.06
CA CYS A 21 6.92 10.05 -5.27
C CYS A 21 7.37 11.48 -5.59
N LEU A 22 6.52 12.47 -5.32
CA LEU A 22 6.81 13.89 -5.54
C LEU A 22 7.82 14.43 -4.51
N GLU A 23 7.67 14.05 -3.24
CA GLU A 23 8.56 14.49 -2.16
C GLU A 23 9.88 13.72 -2.16
N HIS A 24 9.86 12.45 -2.60
CA HIS A 24 11.00 11.55 -2.57
C HIS A 24 11.16 10.76 -3.88
N PRO A 25 11.63 11.41 -4.97
CA PRO A 25 11.79 10.77 -6.28
C PRO A 25 12.83 9.64 -6.31
N GLY A 26 13.65 9.49 -5.25
CA GLY A 26 14.60 8.38 -5.10
C GLY A 26 13.98 7.07 -4.59
N ILE A 27 12.74 7.10 -4.09
CA ILE A 27 12.04 5.90 -3.63
C ILE A 27 11.54 5.17 -4.87
N THR A 28 12.07 3.98 -5.12
CA THR A 28 11.71 3.14 -6.27
C THR A 28 10.92 1.88 -5.88
N GLN A 29 10.87 1.56 -4.58
CA GLN A 29 10.22 0.36 -4.07
C GLN A 29 9.46 0.65 -2.77
N VAL A 30 8.20 0.23 -2.71
CA VAL A 30 7.31 0.40 -1.55
C VAL A 30 6.65 -0.95 -1.23
N TRP A 31 6.36 -1.22 0.03
CA TRP A 31 5.70 -2.46 0.46
C TRP A 31 4.28 -2.17 0.91
N ALA A 32 3.33 -3.00 0.50
CA ALA A 32 1.93 -2.88 0.88
C ALA A 32 1.37 -4.23 1.37
N ASP A 33 0.36 -4.19 2.23
CA ASP A 33 -0.35 -5.41 2.66
C ASP A 33 -1.14 -6.03 1.51
N GLN A 34 -1.45 -7.32 1.63
CA GLN A 34 -2.24 -8.06 0.64
C GLN A 34 -3.58 -7.40 0.31
N GLY A 35 -4.19 -6.65 1.23
CA GLY A 35 -5.40 -5.87 0.97
C GLY A 35 -5.30 -4.84 -0.17
N TYR A 36 -4.08 -4.41 -0.53
CA TYR A 36 -3.81 -3.45 -1.60
C TYR A 36 -3.32 -4.11 -2.90
N SER A 37 -3.38 -5.45 -2.98
CA SER A 37 -3.03 -6.19 -4.19
C SER A 37 -3.96 -5.84 -5.36
N GLY A 38 -3.45 -5.97 -6.59
CA GLY A 38 -4.25 -5.82 -7.81
C GLY A 38 -4.06 -4.47 -8.49
N GLU A 39 -5.16 -3.73 -8.69
CA GLU A 39 -5.18 -2.52 -9.52
C GLU A 39 -4.25 -1.42 -9.01
N LEU A 40 -4.07 -1.29 -7.69
CA LEU A 40 -3.17 -0.28 -7.12
C LEU A 40 -1.69 -0.56 -7.42
N VAL A 41 -1.28 -1.84 -7.37
CA VAL A 41 0.10 -2.27 -7.72
C VAL A 41 0.38 -1.99 -9.19
N ALA A 42 -0.58 -2.31 -10.06
CA ALA A 42 -0.46 -2.04 -11.49
C ALA A 42 -0.37 -0.53 -11.77
N TRP A 43 -1.25 0.26 -11.15
CA TRP A 43 -1.25 1.72 -11.28
C TRP A 43 0.05 2.36 -10.80
N ALA A 44 0.56 1.98 -9.62
CA ALA A 44 1.80 2.55 -9.09
C ALA A 44 3.00 2.27 -10.01
N LYS A 45 3.04 1.09 -10.64
CA LYS A 45 4.08 0.73 -11.59
C LYS A 45 3.96 1.49 -12.91
N ASP A 46 2.75 1.60 -13.46
CA ASP A 46 2.49 2.21 -14.77
C ASP A 46 2.56 3.74 -14.72
N THR A 47 1.98 4.36 -13.69
CA THR A 47 1.88 5.82 -13.55
C THR A 47 3.08 6.44 -12.85
N LEU A 48 3.61 5.81 -11.80
CA LEU A 48 4.66 6.39 -10.95
C LEU A 48 6.04 5.74 -11.16
N GLY A 49 6.12 4.62 -11.89
CA GLY A 49 7.35 3.82 -12.00
C GLY A 49 7.77 3.18 -10.67
N LEU A 50 6.87 3.12 -9.70
CA LEU A 50 7.11 2.59 -8.36
C LEU A 50 6.86 1.08 -8.31
N LEU A 51 7.80 0.34 -7.71
CA LEU A 51 7.64 -1.08 -7.48
C LEU A 51 6.91 -1.33 -6.16
N LEU A 52 5.59 -1.51 -6.23
CA LEU A 52 4.78 -1.89 -5.07
C LEU A 52 4.87 -3.41 -4.82
N ARG A 53 5.53 -3.81 -3.73
CA ARG A 53 5.71 -5.20 -3.29
C ARG A 53 4.62 -5.56 -2.31
N ILE A 54 3.86 -6.61 -2.60
CA ILE A 54 2.90 -7.14 -1.64
C ILE A 54 3.64 -7.95 -0.58
N SER A 55 3.61 -7.47 0.65
CA SER A 55 4.07 -8.22 1.81
C SER A 55 3.11 -9.37 2.06
N LYS A 56 3.61 -10.60 1.98
CA LYS A 56 2.83 -11.79 2.35
C LYS A 56 2.91 -11.95 3.86
N LYS A 57 1.76 -12.01 4.53
CA LYS A 57 1.72 -12.53 5.90
C LYS A 57 2.27 -13.97 5.90
N PRO A 58 3.13 -14.33 6.87
CA PRO A 58 3.57 -15.71 7.03
C PRO A 58 2.34 -16.62 7.23
N PRO A 59 2.31 -17.80 6.59
CA PRO A 59 1.19 -18.73 6.72
C PRO A 59 1.04 -19.13 8.19
N GLY A 60 -0.11 -18.85 8.79
CA GLY A 60 -0.42 -19.15 10.20
C GLY A 60 -0.57 -17.92 11.11
N GLN A 61 -0.36 -16.70 10.61
CA GLN A 61 -0.57 -15.49 11.42
C GLN A 61 -2.05 -15.09 11.48
N VAL A 62 -2.71 -15.44 12.59
CA VAL A 62 -4.02 -14.89 12.99
C VAL A 62 -3.80 -13.63 13.85
N GLY A 63 -4.24 -12.48 13.35
CA GLY A 63 -4.15 -11.18 14.04
C GLY A 63 -2.88 -10.37 13.75
N PHE A 64 -2.90 -9.07 14.11
CA PHE A 64 -1.74 -8.19 14.05
C PHE A 64 -0.82 -8.54 15.22
N LYS A 65 0.27 -9.25 14.96
CA LYS A 65 1.36 -9.40 15.94
C LYS A 65 2.34 -8.28 15.64
N ALA A 66 2.41 -7.31 16.53
CA ALA A 66 3.58 -6.46 16.62
C ALA A 66 4.74 -7.38 16.99
N ASP A 67 5.61 -7.64 16.02
CA ASP A 67 6.87 -8.31 16.24
C ASP A 67 7.68 -7.44 17.21
N ARG A 68 7.59 -7.77 18.51
CA ARG A 68 8.48 -7.25 19.53
C ARG A 68 9.61 -8.25 19.64
N GLU A 69 10.62 -8.08 18.81
CA GLU A 69 11.87 -8.81 18.96
C GLU A 69 12.99 -7.77 19.14
N CYS A 70 13.43 -7.65 20.40
CA CYS A 70 14.65 -6.97 20.86
C CYS A 70 15.86 -7.87 20.62
#